data_AF-A0A7G7SXN0-F1
#
_entry.id   AF-A0A7G7SXN0-F1
#
_cell.length_a   1.000
_cell.length_b   1.000
_cell.length_c   1.000
_cell.angle_alpha   90.00
_cell.angle_beta   90.00
_cell.angle_gamma   90.00
#
_symmetry.space_group_name_H-M   'P 1'
#
loop_
_entity.id
_entity.type
_entity.pdbx_description
1 polymer ?
#
loop_
_entity_poly.entity_id
_entity_poly.type
_entity_poly.pdbx_seq_one_letter_code
_entity_poly.pdbx_strand_id
1 'polypeptide(L)'
;MRVRRGIVLATLLILPGLAVAAAAKPAAAAQGAAACTIPEEVDPEHHAGFCALPQEIRAFVARQDVCNHFAGEEPYDAARRRELDKAMAKYCDGNEATWARLRAKYRQDPVRDAWLDRYGEDVGLDLP
;
A
#
# COMPACT_ATOMS: atom_id res chain seq x y z
N MET A 1 -3.72 28.42 74.63
CA MET A 1 -4.11 29.74 74.12
C MET A 1 -5.07 29.53 72.94
N ARG A 2 -6.32 30.03 73.03
CA ARG A 2 -7.28 30.14 71.92
C ARG A 2 -6.92 31.36 71.07
N VAL A 3 -7.23 31.37 69.76
CA VAL A 3 -7.89 32.45 68.96
C VAL A 3 -8.04 31.92 67.50
N ARG A 4 -9.26 31.53 67.09
CA ARG A 4 -10.18 32.14 66.08
C ARG A 4 -9.66 32.15 64.63
N ARG A 5 -10.24 31.30 63.77
CA ARG A 5 -11.39 31.58 62.86
C ARG A 5 -11.08 32.60 61.77
N GLY A 6 -11.05 32.11 60.53
CA GLY A 6 -11.15 32.92 59.31
C GLY A 6 -11.56 32.05 58.13
N ILE A 7 -12.86 31.84 57.97
CA ILE A 7 -13.46 31.39 56.70
C ILE A 7 -13.31 32.56 55.73
N VAL A 8 -12.66 32.33 54.59
CA VAL A 8 -12.84 33.19 53.41
C VAL A 8 -13.36 32.30 52.30
N LEU A 9 -14.67 32.42 52.10
CA LEU A 9 -15.39 32.08 50.89
C LEU A 9 -14.91 33.06 49.80
N ALA A 10 -14.36 32.57 48.70
CA ALA A 10 -14.19 33.41 47.51
C ALA A 10 -14.16 32.55 46.24
N THR A 11 -15.33 32.55 45.60
CA THR A 11 -15.54 32.60 44.14
C THR A 11 -15.02 31.42 43.30
N LEU A 12 -15.95 30.50 43.03
CA LEU A 12 -16.07 29.81 41.75
C LEU A 12 -15.92 30.83 40.60
N LEU A 13 -14.81 30.75 39.87
CA LEU A 13 -14.72 31.26 38.50
C LEU A 13 -14.95 30.07 37.59
N ILE A 14 -16.21 29.85 37.25
CA ILE A 14 -16.61 29.00 36.13
C ILE A 14 -16.16 29.75 34.87
N LEU A 15 -15.06 29.32 34.26
CA LEU A 15 -14.73 29.65 32.88
C LEU A 15 -15.61 28.77 31.99
N PRO A 16 -16.60 29.30 31.25
CA PRO A 16 -17.14 28.58 30.12
C PRO A 16 -16.11 28.69 29.01
N GLY A 17 -15.09 27.84 29.07
CA GLY A 17 -14.23 27.59 27.92
C GLY A 17 -15.09 26.92 26.86
N LEU A 18 -15.63 27.71 25.92
CA LEU A 18 -16.11 27.21 24.64
C LEU A 18 -14.95 26.44 24.02
N ALA A 19 -14.99 25.12 24.12
CA ALA A 19 -14.24 24.26 23.24
C ALA A 19 -14.79 24.52 21.84
N VAL A 20 -14.10 25.37 21.08
CA VAL A 20 -14.19 25.32 19.62
C VAL A 20 -13.67 23.95 19.25
N ALA A 21 -14.59 22.99 19.11
CA ALA A 21 -14.33 21.81 18.34
C ALA A 21 -13.95 22.32 16.95
N ALA A 22 -12.64 22.38 16.67
CA ALA A 22 -12.16 22.42 15.30
C ALA A 22 -12.81 21.22 14.64
N ALA A 23 -13.79 21.47 13.78
CA ALA A 23 -14.30 20.47 12.88
C ALA A 23 -13.08 20.02 12.08
N ALA A 24 -12.51 18.87 12.48
CA ALA A 24 -11.65 18.12 11.60
C ALA A 24 -12.47 17.99 10.32
N LYS A 25 -12.02 18.65 9.24
CA LYS A 25 -12.52 18.32 7.91
C LYS A 25 -12.45 16.81 7.85
N PRO A 26 -13.55 16.09 7.54
CA PRO A 26 -13.39 14.70 7.20
C PRO A 26 -12.33 14.71 6.08
N ALA A 27 -11.17 14.13 6.36
CA ALA A 27 -10.30 13.67 5.30
C ALA A 27 -11.25 12.88 4.43
N ALA A 28 -11.52 13.38 3.23
CA ALA A 28 -12.47 12.78 2.31
C ALA A 28 -12.05 11.31 2.22
N ALA A 29 -12.79 10.46 2.93
CA ALA A 29 -12.68 9.04 2.81
C ALA A 29 -12.85 8.79 1.32
N ALA A 30 -11.81 8.18 0.74
CA ALA A 30 -11.67 7.96 -0.69
C ALA A 30 -13.03 7.58 -1.27
N GLN A 31 -13.59 8.50 -2.05
CA GLN A 31 -14.88 8.29 -2.68
C GLN A 31 -14.70 7.18 -3.71
N GLY A 32 -15.27 6.01 -3.36
CA GLY A 32 -15.65 4.90 -4.22
C GLY A 32 -14.74 4.62 -5.40
N ALA A 33 -13.74 3.77 -5.21
CA ALA A 33 -13.33 2.90 -6.30
C ALA A 33 -14.59 2.10 -6.68
N ALA A 34 -15.05 2.22 -7.94
CA ALA A 34 -15.77 1.11 -8.53
C ALA A 34 -14.95 -0.15 -8.21
N ALA A 35 -15.58 -1.18 -7.63
CA ALA A 35 -14.91 -2.43 -7.33
C ALA A 35 -14.18 -2.87 -8.60
N CYS A 36 -12.85 -2.74 -8.60
CA CYS A 36 -12.09 -2.99 -9.79
C CYS A 36 -12.12 -4.49 -10.05
N THR A 37 -12.15 -4.90 -11.30
CA THR A 37 -11.90 -6.30 -11.63
C THR A 37 -10.42 -6.57 -11.41
N ILE A 38 -10.11 -7.52 -10.53
CA ILE A 38 -8.76 -8.05 -10.37
C ILE A 38 -8.56 -9.07 -11.51
N PRO A 39 -7.50 -8.92 -12.33
CA PRO A 39 -7.19 -9.91 -13.37
C PRO A 39 -6.94 -11.30 -12.77
N GLU A 40 -7.22 -12.36 -13.54
CA GLU A 40 -7.01 -13.75 -13.10
C GLU A 40 -5.53 -14.05 -12.85
N GLU A 41 -4.65 -13.32 -13.53
CA GLU A 41 -3.21 -13.46 -13.43
C GLU A 41 -2.61 -12.89 -12.14
N VAL A 42 -3.38 -12.13 -11.34
CA VAL A 42 -2.91 -11.58 -10.08
C VAL A 42 -3.11 -12.62 -8.98
N ASP A 43 -2.02 -12.98 -8.29
CA ASP A 43 -2.07 -14.00 -7.25
C ASP A 43 -2.98 -13.57 -6.09
N PRO A 44 -3.75 -14.50 -5.48
CA PRO A 44 -4.67 -14.18 -4.38
C PRO A 44 -4.03 -13.43 -3.20
N GLU A 45 -2.75 -13.68 -2.95
CA GLU A 45 -1.94 -13.04 -1.91
C GLU A 45 -1.82 -11.52 -2.13
N HIS A 46 -1.89 -11.07 -3.39
CA HIS A 46 -1.77 -9.67 -3.79
C HIS A 46 -3.12 -8.94 -3.92
N HIS A 47 -4.26 -9.59 -3.65
CA HIS A 47 -5.60 -8.98 -3.82
C HIS A 47 -5.91 -7.90 -2.79
N ALA A 48 -5.35 -8.01 -1.58
CA ALA A 48 -5.63 -7.10 -0.48
C ALA A 48 -5.18 -5.67 -0.80
N GLY A 49 -6.13 -4.76 -0.97
CA GLY A 49 -5.87 -3.35 -1.29
C GLY A 49 -5.55 -3.08 -2.76
N PHE A 50 -5.49 -4.10 -3.63
CA PHE A 50 -5.16 -3.97 -5.06
C PHE A 50 -6.00 -2.90 -5.77
N CYS A 51 -7.33 -2.91 -5.57
CA CYS A 51 -8.22 -1.97 -6.24
C CYS A 51 -8.10 -0.51 -5.80
N ALA A 52 -7.43 -0.25 -4.68
CA ALA A 52 -7.12 1.12 -4.24
C ALA A 52 -5.82 1.66 -4.87
N LEU A 53 -5.07 0.80 -5.59
CA LEU A 53 -3.79 1.18 -6.19
C LEU A 53 -3.99 1.95 -7.50
N PRO A 54 -3.09 2.91 -7.78
CA PRO A 54 -2.94 3.51 -9.10
C PRO A 54 -2.86 2.46 -10.21
N GLN A 55 -3.42 2.78 -11.37
CA GLN A 55 -3.48 1.86 -12.51
C GLN A 55 -2.10 1.33 -12.93
N GLU A 56 -1.05 2.14 -12.83
CA GLU A 56 0.31 1.72 -13.17
C GLU A 56 0.90 0.67 -12.22
N ILE A 57 0.54 0.71 -10.93
CA ILE A 57 0.93 -0.34 -9.98
C ILE A 57 0.14 -1.61 -10.30
N ARG A 58 -1.18 -1.50 -10.51
CA ARG A 58 -2.02 -2.66 -10.86
C ARG A 58 -1.57 -3.36 -12.14
N ALA A 59 -1.18 -2.59 -13.16
CA ALA A 59 -0.69 -3.13 -14.42
C ALA A 59 0.68 -3.81 -14.27
N PHE A 60 1.55 -3.26 -13.42
CA PHE A 60 2.83 -3.89 -13.11
C PHE A 60 2.63 -5.21 -12.36
N VAL A 61 1.83 -5.23 -11.30
CA VAL A 61 1.54 -6.43 -10.51
C VAL A 61 1.01 -7.56 -11.40
N ALA A 62 -0.01 -7.28 -12.23
CA ALA A 62 -0.55 -8.29 -13.14
C ALA A 62 0.49 -8.82 -14.15
N ARG A 63 1.50 -8.04 -14.52
CA ARG A 63 2.59 -8.50 -15.39
C ARG A 63 3.64 -9.30 -14.62
N GLN A 64 4.02 -8.81 -13.44
CA GLN A 64 5.06 -9.40 -12.61
C GLN A 64 4.60 -10.74 -12.03
N ASP A 65 3.34 -10.90 -11.64
CA ASP A 65 2.81 -12.17 -11.16
C ASP A 65 2.88 -13.24 -12.26
N VAL A 66 2.58 -12.87 -13.52
CA VAL A 66 2.79 -13.77 -14.67
C VAL A 66 4.28 -14.06 -14.88
N CYS A 67 5.16 -13.08 -14.70
CA CYS A 67 6.61 -13.35 -14.75
C CYS A 67 7.01 -14.38 -13.69
N ASN A 68 6.60 -14.19 -12.43
CA ASN A 68 6.90 -15.09 -11.33
C ASN A 68 6.32 -16.49 -11.53
N HIS A 69 5.15 -16.61 -12.18
CA HIS A 69 4.59 -17.90 -12.55
C HIS A 69 5.56 -18.74 -13.40
N PHE A 70 6.24 -18.11 -14.37
CA PHE A 70 7.21 -18.78 -15.24
C PHE A 70 8.64 -18.80 -14.71
N ALA A 71 8.98 -17.90 -13.78
CA ALA A 71 10.35 -17.73 -13.30
C ALA A 71 10.81 -18.96 -12.51
N GLY A 72 11.95 -19.53 -12.91
CA GLY A 72 12.56 -20.68 -12.24
C GLY A 72 11.94 -22.04 -12.62
N GLU A 73 10.96 -22.07 -13.52
CA GLU A 73 10.42 -23.31 -14.07
C GLU A 73 11.46 -24.09 -14.87
N GLU A 74 11.39 -25.43 -14.79
CA GLU A 74 12.36 -26.31 -15.43
C GLU A 74 11.97 -26.63 -16.89
N PRO A 75 12.88 -26.43 -17.87
CA PRO A 75 12.63 -26.74 -19.27
C PRO A 75 12.91 -28.21 -19.59
N TYR A 76 12.04 -29.12 -19.11
CA TYR A 76 12.21 -30.58 -19.24
C TYR A 76 12.30 -31.08 -20.69
N ASP A 77 11.82 -30.29 -21.65
CA ASP A 77 11.99 -30.56 -23.06
C ASP A 77 12.19 -29.28 -23.90
N ALA A 78 12.46 -29.47 -25.19
CA ALA A 78 12.71 -28.37 -26.11
C ALA A 78 11.46 -27.53 -26.43
N ALA A 79 10.26 -28.08 -26.29
CA ALA A 79 9.03 -27.32 -26.49
C ALA A 79 8.78 -26.39 -25.31
N ARG A 80 8.89 -26.91 -24.08
CA ARG A 80 8.78 -26.16 -22.84
C ARG A 80 9.82 -25.06 -22.77
N ARG A 81 11.08 -25.34 -23.13
CA ARG A 81 12.13 -24.31 -23.23
C ARG A 81 11.70 -23.11 -24.07
N ARG A 82 11.17 -23.35 -25.28
CA ARG A 82 10.75 -22.27 -26.19
C ARG A 82 9.55 -21.49 -25.66
N GLU A 83 8.68 -22.14 -24.90
CA GLU A 83 7.55 -21.48 -24.25
C GLU A 83 8.04 -20.54 -23.15
N LEU A 84 8.89 -21.06 -22.24
CA LEU A 84 9.50 -20.28 -21.17
C LEU A 84 10.30 -19.09 -21.73
N ASP A 85 11.13 -19.30 -22.75
CA ASP A 85 11.91 -18.22 -23.38
C ASP A 85 10.99 -17.08 -23.89
N LYS A 86 9.85 -17.42 -24.51
CA LYS A 86 8.88 -16.43 -24.98
C LYS A 86 8.14 -15.74 -23.83
N ALA A 87 7.78 -16.50 -22.80
CA ALA A 87 7.08 -15.98 -21.64
C ALA A 87 7.98 -15.01 -20.86
N MET A 88 9.22 -15.39 -20.59
CA MET A 88 10.20 -14.54 -19.91
C MET A 88 10.44 -13.24 -20.69
N ALA A 89 10.68 -13.31 -21.99
CA ALA A 89 10.87 -12.11 -22.83
C ALA A 89 9.64 -11.19 -22.82
N LYS A 90 8.42 -11.75 -22.76
CA LYS A 90 7.18 -10.98 -22.75
C LYS A 90 6.89 -10.35 -21.38
N TYR A 91 7.02 -11.12 -20.31
CA TYR A 91 6.49 -10.77 -19.00
C TYR A 91 7.55 -10.29 -18.01
N CYS A 92 8.81 -10.67 -18.17
CA CYS A 92 9.88 -10.36 -17.22
C CYS A 92 10.75 -9.17 -17.65
N ASP A 93 11.05 -9.03 -18.95
CA ASP A 93 11.97 -8.01 -19.44
C ASP A 93 11.60 -6.60 -18.95
N GLY A 94 12.53 -5.92 -18.28
CA GLY A 94 12.34 -4.55 -17.79
C GLY A 94 11.47 -4.41 -16.53
N ASN A 95 11.11 -5.51 -15.86
CA ASN A 95 10.41 -5.44 -14.59
C ASN A 95 11.26 -4.78 -13.51
N GLU A 96 12.56 -5.02 -13.41
CA GLU A 96 13.40 -4.41 -12.36
C GLU A 96 13.48 -2.88 -12.52
N ALA A 97 13.61 -2.40 -13.76
CA ALA A 97 13.61 -0.96 -14.05
C ALA A 97 12.25 -0.32 -13.76
N THR A 98 11.16 -1.05 -14.05
CA THR A 98 9.80 -0.60 -13.74
C THR A 98 9.57 -0.56 -12.23
N TRP A 99 10.05 -1.57 -11.51
CA TRP A 99 10.01 -1.65 -10.06
C TRP A 99 10.71 -0.45 -9.41
N ALA A 100 11.97 -0.22 -9.77
CA ALA A 100 12.76 0.88 -9.25
C ALA A 100 12.06 2.24 -9.49
N ARG A 101 11.44 2.42 -10.66
CA ARG A 101 10.65 3.62 -10.98
C ARG A 101 9.42 3.76 -10.07
N LEU A 102 8.67 2.68 -9.84
CA LEU A 102 7.48 2.69 -9.00
C LEU A 102 7.83 2.97 -7.53
N ARG A 103 8.82 2.26 -6.98
CA ARG A 103 9.37 2.52 -5.63
C ARG A 103 9.77 3.98 -5.48
N ALA A 104 10.57 4.50 -6.41
CA ALA A 104 11.00 5.90 -6.38
C ALA A 104 9.83 6.90 -6.42
N LYS A 105 8.81 6.63 -7.24
CA LYS A 105 7.64 7.52 -7.41
C LYS A 105 6.74 7.55 -6.18
N TYR A 106 6.53 6.41 -5.53
CA TYR A 106 5.55 6.28 -4.44
C TYR A 106 6.14 6.33 -3.03
N ARG A 107 7.47 6.45 -2.87
CA ARG A 107 8.16 6.49 -1.56
C ARG A 107 7.69 7.57 -0.56
N GLN A 108 6.95 8.59 -1.00
CA GLN A 108 6.40 9.65 -0.14
C GLN A 108 4.91 9.48 0.14
N ASP A 109 4.27 8.46 -0.42
CA ASP A 109 2.89 8.08 -0.16
C ASP A 109 2.89 6.83 0.74
N PRO A 110 2.72 6.99 2.07
CA PRO A 110 2.95 5.90 3.02
C PRO A 110 2.05 4.69 2.80
N VAL A 111 0.85 4.88 2.24
CA VAL A 111 -0.07 3.77 1.95
C VAL A 111 0.42 2.95 0.76
N ARG A 112 0.96 3.62 -0.27
CA ARG A 112 1.42 2.95 -1.51
C ARG A 112 2.81 2.38 -1.31
N ASP A 113 3.67 3.10 -0.60
CA ASP A 113 5.00 2.66 -0.21
C ASP A 113 4.93 1.34 0.57
N ALA A 114 4.14 1.28 1.65
CA ALA A 114 3.97 0.06 2.44
C ALA A 114 3.28 -1.10 1.70
N TRP A 115 2.46 -0.80 0.68
CA TRP A 115 1.90 -1.84 -0.17
C TRP A 115 2.97 -2.41 -1.10
N LEU A 116 3.75 -1.53 -1.74
CA LEU A 116 4.85 -1.92 -2.61
C LEU A 116 5.95 -2.66 -1.84
N ASP A 117 6.33 -2.23 -0.64
CA ASP A 117 7.34 -2.94 0.15
C ASP A 117 6.96 -4.41 0.36
N ARG A 118 5.74 -4.67 0.84
CA ARG A 118 5.26 -6.05 1.05
C ARG A 118 5.24 -6.85 -0.25
N TYR A 119 4.73 -6.24 -1.33
CA TYR A 119 4.70 -6.89 -2.64
C TYR A 119 6.12 -7.23 -3.13
N GLY A 120 7.08 -6.31 -3.01
CA GLY A 120 8.45 -6.51 -3.44
C GLY A 120 9.19 -7.61 -2.67
N GLU A 121 8.92 -7.73 -1.37
CA GLU A 121 9.36 -8.87 -0.57
C GLU A 121 8.76 -10.19 -1.07
N ASP A 122 7.43 -10.22 -1.27
CA ASP A 122 6.69 -11.42 -1.69
C ASP A 122 7.16 -11.93 -3.08
N VAL A 123 7.38 -11.02 -4.04
CA VAL A 123 7.80 -11.39 -5.40
C VAL A 123 9.32 -11.39 -5.62
N GLY A 124 10.12 -11.14 -4.57
CA GLY A 124 11.58 -11.22 -4.62
C GLY A 124 12.27 -10.06 -5.36
N LEU A 125 11.60 -8.91 -5.51
CA LEU A 125 12.16 -7.71 -6.15
C LEU A 125 12.97 -6.82 -5.20
N ASP A 126 12.82 -7.02 -3.89
CA ASP A 126 13.56 -6.27 -2.85
C ASP A 126 14.69 -7.09 -2.20
N LEU A 127 15.05 -8.25 -2.77
CA LEU A 127 16.23 -9.01 -2.36
C LEU A 127 17.52 -8.38 -2.94
N PRO A 128 18.59 -8.23 -2.13
CA PRO A 128 19.85 -7.58 -2.53
C PRO A 128 20.68 -8.39 -3.54
#